data_AF-A0A838L6Z5-F1
#
_entry.id   AF-A0A838L6Z5-F1
#
_cell.length_a   1.000
_cell.length_b   1.000
_cell.length_c   1.000
_cell.angle_alpha   90.00
_cell.angle_beta   90.00
_cell.angle_gamma   90.00
#
_symmetry.space_group_name_H-M   'P 1'
#
loop_
_entity.id
_entity.type
_entity.pdbx_description
1 polymer ?
#
loop_
_entity_poly.entity_id
_entity_poly.type
_entity_poly.pdbx_seq_one_letter_code
_entity_poly.pdbx_strand_id
1 'polypeptide(L)'
;MSERSDLLSDRQRATLRTAIDRIVPQPEGRAPVNALALLLAKIADDGSDGHRHHQLPGLRACYERGLDAIEEEAKARHGTSFHLLDGSQADLLLSAIERGDVCSNAWGDLPPAIFWGWRLLPDIVSSYYAHPSAWSAMGFGGPASPRGYVRIEGDRRDPWEAVEADDGTLIPAARQNKHVG
;
A
#
# COMPACT_ATOMS: atom_id res chain seq x y z
N MET A 1 -11.61 14.18 25.63
CA MET A 1 -11.03 13.12 24.76
C MET A 1 -12.01 12.76 23.64
N SER A 2 -12.36 13.73 22.78
CA SER A 2 -13.38 13.52 21.72
C SER A 2 -13.03 14.33 20.47
N GLU A 3 -11.92 14.02 19.79
CA GLU A 3 -11.51 14.68 18.53
C GLU A 3 -10.74 13.72 17.59
N ARG A 4 -11.12 12.44 17.52
CA ARG A 4 -10.50 11.47 16.59
C ARG A 4 -11.42 10.97 15.46
N SER A 5 -12.66 11.49 15.36
CA SER A 5 -13.68 10.96 14.45
C SER A 5 -13.70 11.56 13.04
N ASP A 6 -13.16 12.77 12.81
CA ASP A 6 -13.35 13.52 11.56
C ASP A 6 -12.05 13.84 10.80
N LEU A 7 -11.13 12.88 10.75
CA LEU A 7 -9.84 13.06 10.06
C LEU A 7 -9.93 13.03 8.53
N LEU A 8 -10.76 12.14 8.00
CA LEU A 8 -11.08 12.02 6.60
C LEU A 8 -12.57 11.74 6.52
N SER A 9 -13.25 12.26 5.50
CA SER A 9 -14.64 11.91 5.25
C SER A 9 -14.79 10.42 4.93
N ASP A 10 -15.99 9.88 5.09
CA ASP A 10 -16.27 8.48 4.72
C ASP A 10 -15.97 8.18 3.26
N ARG A 11 -16.16 9.17 2.39
CA ARG A 11 -15.82 9.07 0.97
C ARG A 11 -14.31 8.98 0.76
N GLN A 12 -13.53 9.87 1.38
CA GLN A 12 -12.07 9.82 1.32
C GLN A 12 -11.52 8.49 1.87
N ARG A 13 -12.10 7.97 2.97
CA ARG A 13 -11.74 6.64 3.51
C ARG A 13 -12.07 5.51 2.54
N ALA A 14 -13.21 5.55 1.87
CA ALA A 14 -13.60 4.56 0.87
C ALA A 14 -12.68 4.59 -0.36
N THR A 15 -12.34 5.80 -0.84
CA THR A 15 -11.37 6.00 -1.93
C THR A 15 -10.01 5.45 -1.55
N LEU A 16 -9.51 5.78 -0.35
CA LEU A 16 -8.21 5.30 0.14
C LEU A 16 -8.18 3.77 0.29
N ARG A 17 -9.23 3.17 0.84
CA ARG A 17 -9.35 1.71 0.95
C ARG A 17 -9.27 1.04 -0.43
N THR A 18 -10.02 1.56 -1.40
CA THR A 18 -10.00 1.04 -2.76
C THR A 18 -8.61 1.16 -3.38
N ALA A 19 -7.94 2.31 -3.20
CA ALA A 19 -6.58 2.50 -3.70
C ALA A 19 -5.59 1.50 -3.07
N ILE A 20 -5.68 1.26 -1.76
CA ILE A 20 -4.89 0.23 -1.06
C ILE A 20 -5.14 -1.15 -1.68
N ASP A 21 -6.40 -1.55 -1.85
CA ASP A 21 -6.77 -2.86 -2.38
C ASP A 21 -6.29 -3.06 -3.83
N ARG A 22 -6.16 -1.98 -4.62
CA ARG A 22 -5.60 -2.04 -5.98
C ARG A 22 -4.07 -2.09 -6.01
N ILE A 23 -3.39 -1.34 -5.12
CA ILE A 23 -1.93 -1.20 -5.11
C ILE A 23 -1.26 -2.40 -4.41
N VAL A 24 -1.82 -2.85 -3.29
CA VAL A 24 -1.33 -3.98 -2.49
C VAL A 24 -2.48 -4.98 -2.24
N PRO A 25 -2.88 -5.76 -3.27
CA PRO A 25 -3.94 -6.74 -3.11
C PRO A 25 -3.58 -7.76 -2.01
N GLN A 26 -4.56 -8.08 -1.17
CA GLN A 26 -4.36 -9.03 -0.07
C GLN A 26 -4.19 -10.45 -0.63
N PRO A 27 -3.23 -11.24 -0.11
CA PRO A 27 -3.05 -12.63 -0.54
C PRO A 27 -4.21 -13.52 -0.09
N GLU A 28 -4.63 -14.44 -0.96
CA GLU A 28 -5.64 -15.46 -0.62
C GLU A 28 -5.14 -16.37 0.52
N GLY A 29 -6.07 -16.77 1.41
CA GLY A 29 -5.78 -17.76 2.46
C GLY A 29 -4.96 -17.24 3.65
N ARG A 30 -4.75 -15.92 3.78
CA ARG A 30 -4.05 -15.30 4.93
C ARG A 30 -4.91 -14.25 5.62
N ALA A 31 -4.57 -13.95 6.87
CA ALA A 31 -5.21 -12.85 7.60
C ALA A 31 -4.84 -11.50 6.93
N PRO A 32 -5.82 -10.62 6.70
CA PRO A 32 -5.59 -9.36 5.98
C PRO A 32 -4.75 -8.40 6.81
N VAL A 33 -3.86 -7.66 6.14
CA VAL A 33 -3.10 -6.57 6.75
C VAL A 33 -3.93 -5.30 6.74
N ASN A 34 -4.15 -4.69 7.91
CA ASN A 34 -4.90 -3.43 8.01
C ASN A 34 -4.03 -2.20 7.70
N ALA A 35 -3.55 -2.10 6.46
CA ALA A 35 -2.74 -0.97 5.99
C ALA A 35 -3.49 0.36 6.10
N LEU A 36 -4.82 0.34 5.93
CA LEU A 36 -5.68 1.52 6.07
C LEU A 36 -5.57 2.14 7.46
N ALA A 37 -5.64 1.34 8.53
CA ALA A 37 -5.56 1.87 9.89
C ALA A 37 -4.21 2.52 10.20
N LEU A 38 -3.11 1.92 9.72
CA LEU A 38 -1.75 2.47 9.89
C LEU A 38 -1.61 3.81 9.15
N LEU A 39 -2.13 3.86 7.92
CA LEU A 39 -2.07 5.08 7.12
C LEU A 39 -2.95 6.19 7.70
N LEU A 40 -4.15 5.87 8.18
CA LEU A 40 -5.02 6.82 8.88
C LEU A 40 -4.35 7.40 10.13
N ALA A 41 -3.62 6.58 10.91
CA ALA A 41 -2.86 7.05 12.05
C ALA A 41 -1.72 8.00 11.63
N LYS A 42 -0.98 7.67 10.55
CA LYS A 42 0.07 8.54 10.00
C LYS A 42 -0.48 9.90 9.56
N ILE A 43 -1.61 9.90 8.85
CA ILE A 43 -2.32 11.12 8.41
C ILE A 43 -2.82 11.92 9.64
N ALA A 44 -3.29 11.23 10.67
CA ALA A 44 -3.77 11.86 11.91
C ALA A 44 -2.69 12.67 12.60
N ASP A 45 -1.50 12.12 12.71
CA ASP A 45 -0.38 12.76 13.39
C ASP A 45 0.34 13.80 12.51
N ASP A 46 -0.16 14.04 11.28
CA ASP A 46 0.51 14.81 10.22
C ASP A 46 2.00 14.42 10.10
N GLY A 47 2.25 13.10 10.18
CA GLY A 47 3.57 12.54 10.36
C GLY A 47 4.54 12.95 9.26
N SER A 48 5.71 13.44 9.65
CA SER A 48 6.80 13.77 8.72
C SER A 48 7.73 12.57 8.56
N ASP A 49 8.14 12.30 7.32
CA ASP A 49 9.18 11.30 7.01
C ASP A 49 10.61 11.85 7.24
N GLY A 50 10.73 13.01 7.90
CA GLY A 50 12.00 13.76 8.02
C GLY A 50 12.38 14.53 6.76
N HIS A 51 11.64 14.34 5.67
CA HIS A 51 11.78 15.04 4.41
C HIS A 51 10.40 15.24 3.75
N ARG A 52 10.26 16.29 2.93
CA ARG A 52 9.06 16.57 2.15
C ARG A 52 9.45 17.15 0.80
N HIS A 53 8.81 16.66 -0.26
CA HIS A 53 8.95 17.27 -1.57
C HIS A 53 8.43 18.72 -1.56
N HIS A 54 9.20 19.66 -2.07
CA HIS A 54 8.92 21.10 -1.96
C HIS A 54 7.57 21.55 -2.55
N GLN A 55 7.03 20.81 -3.53
CA GLN A 55 5.74 21.09 -4.16
C GLN A 55 4.54 20.48 -3.41
N LEU A 56 4.78 19.71 -2.35
CA LEU A 56 3.71 19.06 -1.59
C LEU A 56 3.42 19.82 -0.29
N PRO A 57 2.13 20.01 0.07
CA PRO A 57 1.74 20.56 1.36
C PRO A 57 2.02 19.56 2.50
N GLY A 58 1.58 19.89 3.72
CA GLY A 58 1.58 18.94 4.85
C GLY A 58 0.89 17.61 4.50
N LEU A 59 1.23 16.54 5.22
CA LEU A 59 0.77 15.19 4.89
C LEU A 59 -0.75 15.12 4.85
N ARG A 60 -1.42 15.65 5.87
CA ARG A 60 -2.88 15.65 5.94
C ARG A 60 -3.51 16.36 4.75
N ALA A 61 -3.06 17.58 4.45
CA ALA A 61 -3.56 18.36 3.34
C ALA A 61 -3.28 17.69 1.98
N CYS A 62 -2.16 16.96 1.84
CA CYS A 62 -1.90 16.14 0.65
C CYS A 62 -2.98 15.08 0.46
N TYR A 63 -3.31 14.34 1.53
CA TYR A 63 -4.27 13.24 1.46
C TYR A 63 -5.70 13.73 1.25
N GLU A 64 -6.15 14.75 1.98
CA GLU A 64 -7.49 15.31 1.81
C GLU A 64 -7.71 15.75 0.35
N ARG A 65 -6.78 16.56 -0.18
CA ARG A 65 -6.87 17.08 -1.54
C ARG A 65 -6.69 16.01 -2.60
N GLY A 66 -5.72 15.12 -2.43
CA GLY A 66 -5.45 14.04 -3.37
C GLY A 66 -6.62 13.06 -3.47
N LEU A 67 -7.23 12.69 -2.34
CA LEU A 67 -8.39 11.79 -2.33
C LEU A 67 -9.64 12.44 -2.93
N ASP A 68 -9.87 13.72 -2.67
CA ASP A 68 -10.96 14.47 -3.31
C ASP A 68 -10.73 14.58 -4.83
N ALA A 69 -9.49 14.80 -5.26
CA ALA A 69 -9.16 14.88 -6.68
C ALA A 69 -9.33 13.54 -7.40
N ILE A 70 -8.94 12.42 -6.78
CA ILE A 70 -9.18 11.07 -7.31
C ILE A 70 -10.68 10.80 -7.46
N GLU A 71 -11.48 11.19 -6.47
CA GLU A 71 -12.92 11.01 -6.51
C GLU A 71 -13.59 11.85 -7.61
N GLU A 72 -13.17 13.11 -7.79
CA GLU A 72 -13.66 13.96 -8.87
C GLU A 72 -13.24 13.43 -10.25
N GLU A 73 -12.03 12.90 -10.41
CA GLU A 73 -11.60 12.22 -11.64
C GLU A 73 -12.46 11.00 -11.96
N ALA A 74 -12.78 10.18 -10.96
CA ALA A 74 -13.63 9.01 -11.14
C ALA A 74 -15.02 9.41 -11.64
N LYS A 75 -15.62 10.43 -11.01
CA LYS A 75 -16.92 10.97 -11.45
C LYS A 75 -16.85 11.57 -12.84
N ALA A 76 -15.81 12.33 -13.14
CA ALA A 76 -15.67 12.99 -14.45
C ALA A 76 -15.50 11.98 -15.60
N ARG A 77 -14.75 10.91 -15.38
CA ARG A 77 -14.44 9.90 -16.42
C ARG A 77 -15.48 8.79 -16.54
N HIS A 78 -16.05 8.37 -15.42
CA HIS A 78 -16.88 7.16 -15.34
C HIS A 78 -18.27 7.42 -14.78
N GLY A 79 -18.59 8.65 -14.35
CA GLY A 79 -19.91 9.02 -13.82
C GLY A 79 -20.23 8.44 -12.45
N THR A 80 -19.27 7.84 -11.75
CA THR A 80 -19.45 7.19 -10.45
C THR A 80 -18.25 7.43 -9.53
N SER A 81 -18.43 7.17 -8.23
CA SER A 81 -17.37 7.28 -7.23
C SER A 81 -16.26 6.27 -7.44
N PHE A 82 -15.02 6.62 -7.04
CA PHE A 82 -13.84 5.79 -7.27
C PHE A 82 -13.98 4.38 -6.68
N HIS A 83 -14.52 4.29 -5.46
CA HIS A 83 -14.73 3.03 -4.75
C HIS A 83 -15.82 2.12 -5.34
N LEU A 84 -16.56 2.61 -6.36
CA LEU A 84 -17.60 1.85 -7.08
C LEU A 84 -17.14 1.46 -8.49
N LEU A 85 -15.95 1.85 -8.93
CA LEU A 85 -15.38 1.44 -10.20
C LEU A 85 -15.08 -0.05 -10.20
N ASP A 86 -15.17 -0.67 -11.38
CA ASP A 86 -14.58 -1.99 -11.56
C ASP A 86 -13.05 -1.92 -11.43
N GLY A 87 -12.42 -3.07 -11.19
CA GLY A 87 -10.97 -3.13 -10.95
C GLY A 87 -10.14 -2.55 -12.10
N SER A 88 -10.58 -2.75 -13.35
CA SER A 88 -9.86 -2.28 -14.53
C SER A 88 -9.96 -0.76 -14.70
N GLN A 89 -11.12 -0.18 -14.43
CA GLN A 89 -11.35 1.27 -14.43
C GLN A 89 -10.55 1.94 -13.32
N ALA A 90 -10.55 1.36 -12.11
CA ALA A 90 -9.75 1.86 -11.00
C ALA A 90 -8.25 1.86 -11.35
N ASP A 91 -7.73 0.76 -11.92
CA ASP A 91 -6.32 0.66 -12.33
C ASP A 91 -5.94 1.67 -13.41
N LEU A 92 -6.80 1.85 -14.42
CA LEU A 92 -6.58 2.82 -15.49
C LEU A 92 -6.52 4.26 -14.94
N LEU A 93 -7.39 4.60 -13.98
CA LEU A 93 -7.37 5.90 -13.34
C LEU A 93 -6.12 6.08 -12.47
N LEU A 94 -5.75 5.10 -11.64
CA LEU A 94 -4.51 5.15 -10.84
C LEU A 94 -3.28 5.31 -11.75
N SER A 95 -3.23 4.59 -12.87
CA SER A 95 -2.16 4.71 -13.87
C SER A 95 -2.14 6.10 -14.54
N ALA A 96 -3.30 6.73 -14.75
CA ALA A 96 -3.36 8.09 -15.27
C ALA A 96 -2.84 9.10 -14.23
N ILE A 97 -3.15 8.91 -12.94
CA ILE A 97 -2.64 9.74 -11.85
C ILE A 97 -1.12 9.61 -11.73
N GLU A 98 -0.58 8.39 -11.82
CA GLU A 98 0.85 8.12 -11.86
C GLU A 98 1.58 8.93 -12.94
N ARG A 99 1.03 8.98 -14.16
CA ARG A 99 1.60 9.74 -15.27
C ARG A 99 1.31 11.25 -15.21
N GLY A 100 0.39 11.67 -14.34
CA GLY A 100 -0.13 13.05 -14.32
C GLY A 100 -1.12 13.36 -15.45
N ASP A 101 -1.66 12.34 -16.12
CA ASP A 101 -2.63 12.44 -17.22
C ASP A 101 -4.07 12.63 -16.68
N VAL A 102 -4.25 13.64 -15.82
CA VAL A 102 -5.49 13.97 -15.11
C VAL A 102 -5.79 15.46 -15.25
N CYS A 103 -7.08 15.83 -15.24
CA CYS A 103 -7.53 17.17 -15.64
C CYS A 103 -8.54 17.81 -14.68
N SER A 104 -8.86 17.16 -13.57
CA SER A 104 -9.75 17.67 -12.54
C SER A 104 -9.16 18.90 -11.87
N ASN A 105 -9.96 19.95 -11.78
CA ASN A 105 -9.59 21.17 -11.08
C ASN A 105 -9.36 20.96 -9.57
N ALA A 106 -9.86 19.84 -9.01
CA ALA A 106 -9.66 19.49 -7.61
C ALA A 106 -8.18 19.24 -7.24
N TRP A 107 -7.32 18.92 -8.22
CA TRP A 107 -5.88 18.86 -7.99
C TRP A 107 -5.30 20.22 -7.58
N GLY A 108 -5.80 21.32 -8.13
CA GLY A 108 -5.29 22.67 -7.83
C GLY A 108 -3.79 22.76 -8.07
N ASP A 109 -3.03 23.19 -7.06
CA ASP A 109 -1.56 23.22 -7.09
C ASP A 109 -0.87 21.90 -6.65
N LEU A 110 -1.62 20.83 -6.35
CA LEU A 110 -1.07 19.52 -5.98
C LEU A 110 -0.73 18.73 -7.26
N PRO A 111 0.55 18.50 -7.59
CA PRO A 111 0.89 17.82 -8.83
C PRO A 111 0.59 16.31 -8.71
N PRO A 112 -0.29 15.73 -9.57
CA PRO A 112 -0.79 14.37 -9.38
C PRO A 112 0.29 13.28 -9.36
N ALA A 113 1.22 13.34 -10.32
CA ALA A 113 2.33 12.38 -10.41
C ALA A 113 3.28 12.46 -9.20
N ILE A 114 3.46 13.67 -8.64
CA ILE A 114 4.28 13.88 -7.44
C ILE A 114 3.55 13.35 -6.20
N PHE A 115 2.25 13.63 -6.07
CA PHE A 115 1.43 13.04 -5.01
C PHE A 115 1.45 11.51 -5.07
N TRP A 116 1.33 10.91 -6.25
CA TRP A 116 1.46 9.47 -6.46
C TRP A 116 2.81 8.94 -5.95
N GLY A 117 3.90 9.45 -6.51
CA GLY A 117 5.24 8.92 -6.29
C GLY A 117 5.85 9.24 -4.93
N TRP A 118 5.44 10.31 -4.27
CA TRP A 118 5.99 10.73 -2.97
C TRP A 118 5.08 10.49 -1.78
N ARG A 119 3.77 10.27 -2.01
CA ARG A 119 2.79 10.07 -0.93
C ARG A 119 2.04 8.77 -1.12
N LEU A 120 1.12 8.71 -2.06
CA LEU A 120 0.13 7.64 -2.12
C LEU A 120 0.80 6.25 -2.20
N LEU A 121 1.69 6.03 -3.18
CA LEU A 121 2.32 4.73 -3.37
C LEU A 121 3.30 4.39 -2.22
N PRO A 122 4.29 5.24 -1.86
CA PRO A 122 5.22 4.90 -0.78
C PRO A 122 4.56 4.68 0.57
N ASP A 123 3.57 5.50 0.92
CA ASP A 123 2.91 5.40 2.22
C ASP A 123 2.05 4.13 2.32
N ILE A 124 1.35 3.75 1.24
CA ILE A 124 0.58 2.50 1.18
C ILE A 124 1.50 1.29 1.31
N VAL A 125 2.56 1.24 0.50
CA VAL A 125 3.54 0.14 0.51
C VAL A 125 4.21 0.03 1.87
N SER A 126 4.65 1.15 2.44
CA SER A 126 5.29 1.18 3.76
C SER A 126 4.33 0.74 4.87
N SER A 127 3.08 1.18 4.82
CA SER A 127 2.05 0.78 5.80
C SER A 127 1.73 -0.71 5.69
N TYR A 128 1.66 -1.25 4.48
CA TYR A 128 1.40 -2.67 4.25
C TYR A 128 2.56 -3.55 4.75
N TYR A 129 3.79 -3.20 4.39
CA TYR A 129 4.99 -3.96 4.80
C TYR A 129 5.51 -3.64 6.20
N ALA A 130 4.84 -2.77 6.95
CA ALA A 130 5.07 -2.64 8.39
C ALA A 130 4.51 -3.84 9.18
N HIS A 131 3.60 -4.63 8.60
CA HIS A 131 3.02 -5.79 9.26
C HIS A 131 3.82 -7.07 8.96
N PRO A 132 4.30 -7.82 9.97
CA PRO A 132 5.14 -9.00 9.77
C PRO A 132 4.52 -10.08 8.85
N SER A 133 3.20 -10.24 8.84
CA SER A 133 2.54 -11.22 7.96
C SER A 133 2.68 -10.90 6.46
N ALA A 134 2.95 -9.64 6.09
CA ALA A 134 3.20 -9.22 4.72
C ALA A 134 4.57 -9.72 4.23
N TRP A 135 5.56 -9.86 5.12
CA TRP A 135 6.88 -10.40 4.80
C TRP A 135 6.80 -11.87 4.42
N SER A 136 6.09 -12.66 5.22
CA SER A 136 5.84 -14.08 4.92
C SER A 136 5.14 -14.28 3.57
N ALA A 137 4.39 -13.29 3.07
CA ALA A 137 3.69 -13.37 1.78
C ALA A 137 4.64 -13.21 0.59
N MET A 138 5.73 -12.46 0.76
CA MET A 138 6.79 -12.29 -0.25
C MET A 138 7.90 -13.36 -0.15
N GLY A 139 7.74 -14.36 0.73
CA GLY A 139 8.81 -15.33 1.01
C GLY A 139 9.93 -14.80 1.90
N PHE A 140 9.76 -13.60 2.48
CA PHE A 140 10.73 -13.04 3.42
C PHE A 140 10.37 -13.45 4.85
N GLY A 141 11.24 -14.25 5.50
CA GLY A 141 11.03 -14.76 6.86
C GLY A 141 11.11 -13.70 7.99
N GLY A 142 11.32 -12.43 7.62
CA GLY A 142 11.50 -11.30 8.54
C GLY A 142 12.98 -10.97 8.80
N PRO A 143 13.24 -9.83 9.46
CA PRO A 143 14.60 -9.44 9.83
C PRO A 143 15.16 -10.44 10.84
N ALA A 144 16.47 -10.67 10.79
CA ALA A 144 17.14 -11.60 11.71
C ALA A 144 16.95 -11.30 13.20
N SER A 145 16.45 -10.13 13.62
CA SER A 145 16.26 -9.84 15.05
C SER A 145 14.94 -10.41 15.58
N PRO A 146 14.91 -11.10 16.75
CA PRO A 146 16.00 -11.28 17.73
C PRO A 146 16.79 -12.60 17.57
N ARG A 147 16.49 -13.42 16.55
CA ARG A 147 16.97 -14.82 16.45
C ARG A 147 18.36 -15.01 15.83
N GLY A 148 18.84 -14.04 15.06
CA GLY A 148 20.01 -14.14 14.16
C GLY A 148 19.70 -14.94 12.88
N TYR A 149 20.49 -14.73 11.82
CA TYR A 149 20.68 -15.74 10.77
C TYR A 149 21.61 -16.80 11.36
N VAL A 150 21.13 -18.04 11.48
CA VAL A 150 21.88 -19.11 12.18
C VAL A 150 22.87 -19.78 11.22
N ARG A 151 22.68 -19.66 9.90
CA ARG A 151 23.58 -20.21 8.89
C ARG A 151 24.07 -19.11 7.94
N ILE A 152 25.35 -18.75 8.09
CA ILE A 152 26.06 -17.76 7.26
C ILE A 152 26.84 -18.44 6.11
N GLU A 153 26.91 -19.77 6.09
CA GLU A 153 27.60 -20.54 5.05
C GLU A 153 26.80 -20.55 3.73
N GLY A 154 27.50 -20.37 2.61
CA GLY A 154 26.88 -20.41 1.28
C GLY A 154 26.12 -21.71 1.02
N ASP A 155 24.96 -21.59 0.36
CA ASP A 155 24.05 -22.67 -0.01
C ASP A 155 23.38 -23.42 1.18
N ARG A 156 23.26 -22.76 2.34
CA ARG A 156 22.51 -23.31 3.48
C ARG A 156 21.37 -22.38 3.88
N ARG A 157 20.16 -22.94 3.87
CA ARG A 157 18.95 -22.28 4.35
C ARG A 157 18.77 -22.48 5.84
N ASP A 158 18.27 -21.47 6.52
CA ASP A 158 17.77 -21.65 7.88
C ASP A 158 16.46 -22.46 7.85
N PRO A 159 16.15 -23.25 8.89
CA PRO A 159 14.98 -24.14 8.89
C PRO A 159 13.62 -23.43 8.76
N TRP A 160 13.57 -22.10 8.77
CA TRP A 160 12.36 -21.30 8.57
C TRP A 160 12.32 -20.63 7.19
N GLU A 161 13.39 -20.70 6.40
CA GLU A 161 13.43 -20.09 5.07
C GLU A 161 12.69 -20.98 4.06
N ALA A 162 11.90 -20.33 3.20
CA ALA A 162 11.14 -21.04 2.19
C ALA A 162 12.06 -21.68 1.14
N VAL A 163 11.67 -22.86 0.66
CA VAL A 163 12.26 -23.48 -0.52
C VAL A 163 11.57 -22.92 -1.75
N GLU A 164 12.36 -22.35 -2.66
CA GLU A 164 11.94 -21.94 -4.01
C GLU A 164 11.37 -23.14 -4.78
N ALA A 165 10.29 -22.92 -5.51
CA ALA A 165 9.75 -23.93 -6.41
C ALA A 165 10.61 -23.99 -7.68
N ASP A 166 11.34 -25.09 -7.87
CA ASP A 166 12.02 -25.40 -9.11
C ASP A 166 11.36 -26.62 -9.76
N ASP A 167 11.07 -26.52 -11.06
CA ASP A 167 10.40 -27.55 -11.87
C ASP A 167 11.19 -28.88 -11.92
N GLY A 168 12.46 -28.87 -11.50
CA GLY A 168 13.33 -30.03 -11.40
C GLY A 168 13.32 -30.79 -10.05
N THR A 169 12.56 -30.34 -9.05
CA THR A 169 12.68 -30.87 -7.67
C THR A 169 11.77 -32.09 -7.41
N LEU A 170 12.34 -33.21 -6.95
CA LEU A 170 11.61 -34.47 -6.65
C LEU A 170 10.57 -34.36 -5.52
N ILE A 171 10.64 -33.32 -4.68
CA ILE A 171 9.69 -33.04 -3.60
C ILE A 171 9.12 -31.64 -3.85
N PRO A 172 7.79 -31.50 -3.98
CA PRO A 172 7.17 -30.19 -4.18
C PRO A 172 7.52 -29.23 -3.05
N ALA A 173 7.94 -28.00 -3.39
CA ALA A 173 8.26 -26.94 -2.42
C ALA A 173 7.14 -26.73 -1.38
N ALA A 174 5.87 -26.88 -1.79
CA ALA A 174 4.71 -26.83 -0.89
C ALA A 174 4.74 -27.85 0.26
N ARG A 175 5.38 -29.02 0.08
CA ARG A 175 5.52 -30.04 1.11
C ARG A 175 6.66 -29.74 2.08
N GLN A 176 7.71 -29.08 1.59
CA GLN A 176 8.84 -28.64 2.41
C GLN A 176 8.45 -27.39 3.20
N ASN A 177 7.74 -26.43 2.62
CA ASN A 177 7.39 -25.16 3.27
C ASN A 177 6.24 -25.27 4.30
N LYS A 178 5.77 -26.48 4.65
CA LYS A 178 4.66 -26.67 5.60
C LYS A 178 4.88 -26.10 7.00
N HIS A 179 6.14 -25.85 7.36
CA HIS A 179 6.55 -25.31 8.66
C HIS A 179 6.96 -23.84 8.59
N VAL A 180 6.91 -23.22 7.40
CA VAL A 180 7.19 -21.80 7.18
C VAL A 180 5.86 -21.04 7.32
N GLY A 181 5.73 -20.23 8.37
CA GLY A 181 4.53 -19.44 8.71
C GLY A 181 4.89 -18.03 9.12
#